data_AF-A0AAN6XHI9-F1
#
_entry.id   AF-A0AAN6XHI9-F1
#
_cell.length_a   1.000
_cell.length_b   1.000
_cell.length_c   1.000
_cell.angle_alpha   90.00
_cell.angle_beta   90.00
_cell.angle_gamma   90.00
#
_symmetry.space_group_name_H-M   'P 1'
#
loop_
_entity.id
_entity.type
_entity.pdbx_description
1 polymer ?
#
loop_
_entity_poly.entity_id
_entity_poly.type
_entity_poly.pdbx_seq_one_letter_code
_entity_poly.pdbx_strand_id
1 'polypeptide(L)'
;MSTQHLHPTIPLYHPPAPSPLTLLNNDQDSVAGYKLLELPPDLVALLEGEDTHVLTISPSPTSAILQVPNSTKTYSLRQKNTSNSLIILSPTTTTTTSSPDTSGDGTAVKAIATLHETVELVPVPESSSAAGPEVKKRGKWHEKFARGR
;
A
#
# COMPACT_ATOMS: atom_id res chain seq x y z
N MET A 1 74.07 9.54 28.33
CA MET A 1 72.91 8.61 28.39
C MET A 1 71.66 9.43 28.12
N SER A 2 71.12 9.39 26.90
CA SER A 2 69.95 10.18 26.50
C SER A 2 68.86 9.22 26.06
N THR A 3 67.77 9.15 26.82
CA THR A 3 66.64 8.24 26.59
C THR A 3 65.74 8.84 25.53
N GLN A 4 65.70 8.24 24.34
CA GLN A 4 64.71 8.57 23.31
C GLN A 4 63.33 8.07 23.74
N HIS A 5 62.38 8.99 23.85
CA HIS A 5 60.98 8.71 24.17
C HIS A 5 60.21 8.49 22.86
N LEU A 6 59.90 7.23 22.53
CA LEU A 6 59.10 6.88 21.35
C LEU A 6 57.61 7.13 21.66
N HIS A 7 56.99 8.04 20.92
CA HIS A 7 55.54 8.23 20.93
C HIS A 7 54.84 7.10 20.15
N PRO A 8 53.74 6.51 20.66
CA PRO A 8 52.93 5.57 19.89
C PRO A 8 51.99 6.31 18.92
N THR A 9 52.18 6.10 17.61
CA THR A 9 51.23 6.54 16.58
C THR A 9 50.00 5.64 16.62
N ILE A 10 48.88 6.19 17.06
CA ILE A 10 47.57 5.52 17.02
C ILE A 10 47.06 5.61 15.57
N PRO A 11 46.77 4.50 14.88
CA PRO A 11 46.18 4.56 13.55
C PRO A 11 44.75 5.11 13.66
N LEU A 12 44.49 6.23 12.96
CA LEU A 12 43.18 6.84 12.84
C LEU A 12 42.28 5.91 12.00
N TYR A 13 41.39 5.15 12.64
CA TYR A 13 40.40 4.33 11.95
C TYR A 13 39.40 5.25 11.25
N HIS A 14 39.52 5.40 9.93
CA HIS A 14 38.46 5.98 9.11
C HIS A 14 37.43 4.89 8.84
N PRO A 15 36.16 5.04 9.25
CA PRO A 15 35.12 4.13 8.78
C PRO A 15 35.02 4.25 7.26
N PRO A 16 34.81 3.13 6.53
CA PRO A 16 34.53 3.19 5.10
C PRO A 16 33.29 4.06 4.86
N ALA A 17 33.36 4.93 3.86
CA ALA A 17 32.23 5.73 3.43
C ALA A 17 31.02 4.80 3.15
N PRO A 18 29.80 5.17 3.58
CA PRO A 18 28.63 4.37 3.27
C PRO A 18 28.50 4.23 1.76
N SER A 19 28.41 2.98 1.29
CA SER A 19 28.21 2.67 -0.12
C SER A 19 27.02 3.47 -0.68
N PRO A 20 27.11 4.05 -1.89
CA PRO A 20 26.03 4.86 -2.49
C PRO A 20 24.77 4.07 -2.88
N LEU A 21 24.73 2.76 -2.57
CA LEU A 21 23.65 1.85 -2.96
C LEU A 21 22.63 1.57 -1.85
N THR A 22 22.73 2.25 -0.71
CA THR A 22 21.77 2.08 0.41
C THR A 22 20.46 2.86 0.23
N LEU A 23 20.23 3.52 -0.93
CA LEU A 23 18.97 4.22 -1.24
C LEU A 23 17.82 3.31 -1.72
N LEU A 24 18.00 1.99 -1.63
CA LEU A 24 16.95 1.01 -1.89
C LEU A 24 16.51 0.26 -0.62
N ASN A 25 16.93 0.71 0.56
CA ASN A 25 16.40 0.23 1.83
C ASN A 25 14.99 0.80 2.05
N ASN A 26 14.05 0.35 1.22
CA ASN A 26 12.62 0.43 1.43
C ASN A 26 12.20 -0.64 2.47
N ASP A 27 12.89 -0.66 3.61
CA ASP A 27 12.42 -1.34 4.82
C ASP A 27 11.38 -0.41 5.46
N GLN A 28 10.19 -0.41 4.87
CA GLN A 28 9.02 0.25 5.40
C GLN A 28 7.84 -0.66 5.07
N ASP A 29 7.66 -1.69 5.91
CA ASP A 29 6.39 -2.40 6.04
C ASP A 29 5.28 -1.34 6.16
N SER A 30 4.62 -1.05 5.03
CA SER A 30 3.64 0.03 4.86
C SER A 30 4.17 1.45 5.19
N VAL A 31 4.57 2.20 4.15
CA VAL A 31 4.46 3.67 4.19
C VAL A 31 2.97 3.99 4.40
N ALA A 32 2.57 4.24 5.65
CA ALA A 32 1.19 4.49 6.04
C ALA A 32 0.59 5.61 5.16
N GLY A 33 -0.32 5.26 4.24
CA GLY A 33 -1.15 6.28 3.58
C GLY A 33 -1.88 5.83 2.31
N TYR A 34 -1.24 5.08 1.42
CA TYR A 34 -1.84 4.76 0.12
C TYR A 34 -2.34 3.32 0.06
N LYS A 35 -3.62 3.15 -0.30
CA LYS A 35 -4.23 1.87 -0.67
C LYS A 35 -5.03 2.07 -1.95
N LEU A 36 -5.06 1.04 -2.79
CA LEU A 36 -5.88 1.02 -3.99
C LEU A 36 -7.21 0.33 -3.68
N LEU A 37 -8.31 1.04 -3.90
CA LEU A 37 -9.66 0.49 -3.82
C LEU A 37 -10.18 0.20 -5.23
N GLU A 38 -10.69 -1.00 -5.44
CA GLU A 38 -11.39 -1.39 -6.68
C GLU A 38 -12.84 -0.91 -6.59
N LEU A 39 -13.19 0.10 -7.40
CA LEU A 39 -14.51 0.73 -7.38
C LEU A 39 -15.49 0.05 -8.35
N PRO A 40 -16.66 -0.39 -7.87
CA PRO A 40 -17.80 -0.75 -8.72
C PRO A 40 -18.23 0.39 -9.65
N PRO A 41 -18.77 0.10 -10.85
CA PRO A 41 -19.13 1.14 -11.84
C PRO A 41 -20.11 2.19 -11.32
N ASP A 42 -21.03 1.80 -10.44
CA ASP A 42 -21.99 2.71 -9.83
C ASP A 42 -21.34 3.69 -8.85
N LEU A 43 -20.30 3.27 -8.13
CA LEU A 43 -19.50 4.16 -7.27
C LEU A 43 -18.58 5.08 -8.07
N VAL A 44 -18.06 4.63 -9.20
CA VAL A 44 -17.30 5.49 -10.12
C VAL A 44 -18.18 6.62 -10.63
N ALA A 45 -19.36 6.28 -11.18
CA ALA A 45 -20.31 7.28 -11.67
C ALA A 45 -20.76 8.26 -10.57
N LEU A 46 -20.86 7.80 -9.33
CA LEU A 46 -21.19 8.65 -8.18
C LEU A 46 -20.05 9.62 -7.82
N LEU A 47 -18.80 9.16 -7.82
CA LEU A 47 -17.62 9.95 -7.43
C LEU A 47 -17.17 10.92 -8.54
N GLU A 48 -17.43 10.58 -9.80
CA GLU A 48 -17.19 11.46 -10.96
C GLU A 48 -18.35 12.42 -11.22
N GLY A 49 -19.45 12.31 -10.47
CA GLY A 49 -20.61 13.18 -10.55
C GLY A 49 -20.33 14.60 -10.05
N GLU A 50 -21.26 15.52 -10.34
CA GLU A 50 -21.15 16.94 -9.97
C GLU A 50 -21.30 17.16 -8.45
N ASP A 51 -21.99 16.26 -7.77
CA ASP A 51 -22.20 16.30 -6.33
C ASP A 51 -21.04 15.66 -5.56
N THR A 52 -20.46 16.40 -4.61
CA THR A 52 -19.43 15.87 -3.71
C THR A 52 -20.05 14.90 -2.71
N HIS A 53 -19.81 13.61 -2.88
CA HIS A 53 -20.28 12.57 -1.97
C HIS A 53 -19.18 12.17 -0.97
N VAL A 54 -19.47 12.30 0.33
CA VAL A 54 -18.58 11.80 1.39
C VAL A 54 -18.89 10.34 1.66
N LEU A 55 -17.99 9.45 1.24
CA LEU A 55 -18.06 8.04 1.58
C LEU A 55 -17.53 7.80 2.99
N THR A 56 -18.27 7.02 3.80
CA THR A 56 -17.90 6.75 5.19
C THR A 56 -17.46 5.30 5.35
N ILE A 57 -16.33 5.08 6.02
CA ILE A 57 -15.86 3.73 6.37
C ILE A 57 -16.10 3.52 7.86
N SER A 58 -16.91 2.51 8.20
CA SER A 58 -17.20 2.12 9.58
C SER A 58 -16.64 0.73 9.88
N PRO A 59 -16.09 0.48 11.08
CA PRO A 59 -15.66 -0.85 11.48
C PRO A 59 -16.88 -1.78 11.68
N SER A 60 -16.73 -3.05 11.32
CA SER A 60 -17.66 -4.13 11.69
C SER A 60 -16.89 -5.31 12.28
N PRO A 61 -17.57 -6.28 12.94
CA PRO A 61 -16.90 -7.39 13.62
C PRO A 61 -15.98 -8.24 12.73
N THR A 62 -16.24 -8.29 11.42
CA THR A 62 -15.51 -9.16 10.48
C THR A 62 -14.79 -8.42 9.36
N SER A 63 -15.12 -7.15 9.10
CA SER A 63 -14.50 -6.33 8.04
C SER A 63 -14.79 -4.85 8.22
N ALA A 64 -14.10 -3.96 7.50
CA ALA A 64 -14.54 -2.59 7.37
C ALA A 64 -15.69 -2.50 6.34
N ILE A 65 -16.64 -1.61 6.57
CA ILE A 65 -17.80 -1.39 5.69
C ILE A 65 -17.76 0.03 5.14
N LEU A 66 -17.85 0.16 3.82
CA LEU A 66 -18.08 1.42 3.11
C LEU A 66 -19.58 1.67 2.99
N GLN A 67 -20.03 2.82 3.45
CA GLN A 67 -21.40 3.28 3.32
C GLN A 67 -21.47 4.44 2.34
N VAL A 68 -22.46 4.37 1.45
CA VAL A 68 -22.74 5.41 0.46
C VAL A 68 -23.80 6.35 1.04
N PRO A 69 -23.58 7.68 1.06
CA PRO A 69 -24.58 8.62 1.57
C PRO A 69 -25.86 8.56 0.75
N ASN A 70 -27.01 8.77 1.42
CA ASN A 70 -28.35 8.78 0.82
C ASN A 70 -28.74 7.50 0.06
N SER A 71 -28.02 6.40 0.29
CA SER A 71 -28.25 5.10 -0.33
C SER A 71 -28.22 4.01 0.73
N THR A 72 -29.00 2.96 0.50
CA THR A 72 -29.01 1.76 1.34
C THR A 72 -27.89 0.78 0.96
N LYS A 73 -27.14 1.08 -0.12
CA LYS A 73 -26.00 0.28 -0.56
C LYS A 73 -24.84 0.37 0.41
N THR A 74 -24.34 -0.79 0.81
CA THR A 74 -23.14 -0.93 1.64
C THR A 74 -22.20 -1.97 1.04
N TYR A 75 -20.90 -1.75 1.20
CA TYR A 75 -19.86 -2.62 0.66
C TYR A 75 -18.89 -3.04 1.75
N SER A 76 -18.60 -4.33 1.86
CA SER A 76 -17.53 -4.84 2.72
C SER A 76 -16.19 -4.73 2.00
N LEU A 77 -15.17 -4.25 2.71
CA LEU A 77 -13.81 -4.12 2.20
C LEU A 77 -13.09 -5.46 2.35
N ARG A 78 -12.57 -5.98 1.24
CA ARG A 78 -11.81 -7.23 1.21
C ARG A 78 -10.43 -7.02 0.60
N GLN A 79 -9.40 -7.28 1.38
CA GLN A 79 -8.02 -7.20 0.91
C GLN A 79 -7.69 -8.40 0.02
N LYS A 80 -6.99 -8.14 -1.08
CA LYS A 80 -6.57 -9.13 -2.07
C LYS A 80 -5.11 -8.89 -2.41
N ASN A 81 -4.29 -9.89 -2.14
CA ASN A 81 -2.87 -9.86 -2.49
C ASN A 81 -2.69 -9.98 -4.01
N THR A 82 -1.66 -9.32 -4.53
CA THR A 82 -1.24 -9.37 -5.93
C THR A 82 0.11 -10.07 -6.02
N SER A 83 0.29 -10.94 -7.01
CA SER A 83 1.60 -11.58 -7.26
C SER A 83 2.61 -10.65 -7.93
N ASN A 84 2.15 -9.49 -8.41
CA ASN A 84 2.95 -8.42 -8.99
C ASN A 84 2.98 -7.23 -8.04
N SER A 85 4.07 -6.46 -8.08
CA SER A 85 4.18 -5.18 -7.40
C SER A 85 3.51 -4.08 -8.23
N LEU A 86 2.69 -3.25 -7.58
CA LEU A 86 2.07 -2.06 -8.16
C LEU A 86 2.82 -0.82 -7.65
N ILE A 87 3.39 -0.03 -8.55
CA ILE A 87 4.15 1.17 -8.17
C ILE A 87 3.28 2.40 -8.46
N ILE A 88 3.00 3.20 -7.43
CA ILE A 88 2.30 4.48 -7.58
C ILE A 88 3.35 5.57 -7.81
N LEU A 89 3.17 6.34 -8.88
CA LEU A 89 4.06 7.43 -9.26
C LEU A 89 3.34 8.77 -9.11
N SER A 90 4.05 9.80 -8.66
CA SER A 90 3.58 11.19 -8.71
C SER A 90 4.45 12.01 -9.65
N PRO A 91 3.88 12.90 -10.47
CA PRO A 91 4.65 13.92 -11.19
C PRO A 91 5.47 14.77 -10.21
N THR A 92 6.67 15.14 -10.60
CA THR A 92 7.54 16.07 -9.88
C THR A 92 7.78 17.27 -10.79
N THR A 93 7.24 18.43 -10.40
CA THR A 93 7.53 19.69 -11.08
C THR A 93 8.89 20.19 -10.61
N THR A 94 9.96 19.76 -11.28
CA THR A 94 11.28 20.35 -11.06
C THR A 94 11.32 21.67 -11.81
N THR A 95 11.07 22.79 -11.13
CA THR A 95 11.33 24.12 -11.68
C THR A 95 12.85 24.29 -11.74
N THR A 96 13.48 23.83 -12.83
CA THR A 96 14.92 23.99 -13.06
C THR A 96 15.21 25.44 -13.34
N THR A 97 15.46 26.20 -12.27
CA THR A 97 16.29 27.41 -12.39
C THR A 97 17.73 26.93 -12.51
N SER A 98 18.39 27.33 -13.60
CA SER A 98 19.84 27.23 -13.88
C SER A 98 20.46 25.85 -14.16
N SER A 99 20.48 25.44 -15.43
CA SER A 99 21.67 24.97 -16.19
C SER A 99 21.30 24.88 -17.68
N PRO A 100 22.08 25.44 -18.63
CA PRO A 100 21.62 25.65 -20.01
C PRO A 100 21.81 24.46 -20.97
N ASP A 101 22.32 23.30 -20.54
CA ASP A 101 22.83 22.29 -21.49
C ASP A 101 22.01 21.00 -21.63
N THR A 102 20.80 20.93 -21.07
CA THR A 102 19.88 19.80 -21.35
C THR A 102 18.52 20.35 -21.77
N SER A 103 18.31 20.43 -23.08
CA SER A 103 17.01 20.63 -23.69
C SER A 103 16.11 19.42 -23.39
N GLY A 104 15.48 19.45 -22.22
CA GLY A 104 14.51 18.47 -21.79
C GLY A 104 13.59 19.14 -20.79
N ASP A 105 12.54 19.78 -21.28
CA ASP A 105 11.38 20.23 -20.50
C ASP A 105 10.59 18.98 -20.06
N GLY A 106 11.27 18.13 -19.29
CA GLY A 106 10.83 16.78 -18.96
C GLY A 106 10.17 16.79 -17.60
N THR A 107 8.85 16.54 -17.57
CA THR A 107 8.16 16.22 -16.33
C THR A 107 8.80 14.96 -15.72
N ALA A 108 9.50 15.12 -14.60
CA ALA A 108 10.05 14.00 -13.86
C ALA A 108 8.92 13.27 -13.10
N VAL A 109 9.05 11.96 -12.90
CA VAL A 109 8.11 11.17 -12.08
C VAL A 109 8.86 10.51 -10.92
N LYS A 110 8.24 10.49 -9.75
CA LYS A 110 8.80 9.92 -8.52
C LYS A 110 7.90 8.80 -8.03
N ALA A 111 8.47 7.65 -7.66
CA ALA A 111 7.74 6.60 -6.97
C ALA A 111 7.38 7.04 -5.54
N ILE A 112 6.09 6.94 -5.20
CA ILE A 112 5.55 7.34 -3.89
C ILE A 112 5.01 6.16 -3.07
N ALA A 113 4.70 5.03 -3.70
CA ALA A 113 4.33 3.80 -3.01
C ALA A 113 4.59 2.57 -3.89
N THR A 114 4.87 1.45 -3.23
CA THR A 114 4.89 0.12 -3.85
C THR A 114 3.91 -0.76 -3.08
N LEU A 115 2.89 -1.26 -3.76
CA LEU A 115 1.79 -2.04 -3.18
C LEU A 115 1.86 -3.49 -3.66
N HIS A 116 1.48 -4.41 -2.78
CA HIS A 116 1.37 -5.85 -3.06
C HIS A 116 -0.04 -6.37 -2.81
N GLU A 117 -0.97 -5.43 -2.65
CA GLU A 117 -2.36 -5.69 -2.31
C GLU A 117 -3.28 -4.61 -2.87
N THR A 118 -4.54 -4.98 -3.01
CA THR A 118 -5.66 -4.12 -3.40
C THR A 118 -6.83 -4.37 -2.45
N VAL A 119 -7.78 -3.45 -2.39
CA VAL A 119 -9.00 -3.56 -1.58
C VAL A 119 -10.19 -3.65 -2.52
N GLU A 120 -10.84 -4.81 -2.55
CA GLU A 120 -12.08 -5.07 -3.29
C GLU A 120 -13.30 -4.64 -2.46
N LEU A 121 -14.31 -4.06 -3.11
CA LEU A 121 -15.59 -3.71 -2.51
C LEU A 121 -16.66 -4.74 -2.85
N VAL A 122 -17.12 -5.49 -1.84
CA VAL A 122 -18.13 -6.55 -2.02
C VAL A 122 -19.48 -6.07 -1.48
N PRO A 123 -20.55 -5.99 -2.30
CA PRO A 123 -21.88 -5.57 -1.85
C PRO A 123 -22.41 -6.43 -0.70
N VAL A 124 -22.92 -5.78 0.35
CA VAL A 124 -23.55 -6.46 1.48
C VAL A 124 -25.07 -6.44 1.26
N PRO A 125 -25.74 -7.61 1.28
CA PRO A 125 -27.20 -7.66 1.16
C PRO A 125 -27.87 -6.99 2.36
N GLU A 126 -28.90 -6.19 2.11
CA GLU A 126 -29.59 -5.40 3.16
C GLU A 126 -30.29 -6.23 4.25
N SER A 127 -30.41 -7.54 4.07
CA SER A 127 -31.01 -8.45 5.03
C SER A 127 -30.08 -8.90 6.16
N SER A 128 -28.81 -8.46 6.20
CA SER A 128 -27.83 -8.98 7.17
C SER A 128 -27.61 -8.12 8.43
N SER A 129 -28.39 -7.07 8.66
CA SER A 129 -28.28 -6.28 9.90
C SER A 129 -28.84 -6.97 11.16
N ALA A 130 -29.34 -8.21 11.05
CA ALA A 130 -29.91 -8.93 12.19
C ALA A 130 -29.77 -10.47 12.09
N ALA A 131 -28.58 -10.99 11.82
CA ALA A 131 -28.22 -12.36 12.22
C ALA A 131 -26.71 -12.52 12.07
N GLY A 132 -26.05 -13.00 13.13
CA GLY A 132 -24.63 -13.36 13.07
C GLY A 132 -24.35 -14.36 11.94
N PRO A 133 -23.09 -14.50 11.51
CA PRO A 133 -22.74 -15.39 10.42
C PRO A 133 -23.14 -16.81 10.78
N GLU A 134 -24.16 -17.35 10.11
CA GLU A 134 -24.42 -18.78 10.13
C GLU A 134 -23.23 -19.44 9.43
N VAL A 135 -22.29 -19.93 10.24
CA VAL A 135 -21.20 -20.78 9.79
C VAL A 135 -21.85 -22.03 9.21
N LYS A 136 -22.16 -21.98 7.91
CA LYS A 136 -22.39 -23.17 7.11
C LYS A 136 -21.09 -23.96 7.21
N LYS A 137 -21.06 -24.91 8.15
CA LYS A 137 -19.98 -25.86 8.35
C LYS A 137 -19.68 -26.43 6.98
N ARG A 138 -18.57 -25.98 6.36
CA ARG A 138 -18.03 -26.56 5.12
C ARG A 138 -17.57 -27.95 5.47
N GLY A 139 -18.53 -28.87 5.51
CA GLY A 139 -18.31 -30.28 5.71
C GLY A 139 -17.38 -30.78 4.60
N LYS A 140 -16.26 -31.36 5.06
CA LYS A 140 -15.66 -32.54 4.44
C LYS A 140 -15.11 -32.38 3.03
N TRP A 141 -14.24 -31.38 2.84
CA TRP A 141 -13.22 -31.47 1.78
C TRP A 141 -12.32 -32.70 1.98
N HIS A 142 -11.93 -32.98 3.23
CA HIS A 142 -11.02 -34.09 3.57
C HIS A 142 -11.63 -35.50 3.38
N GLU A 143 -12.94 -35.62 3.17
CA GLU A 143 -13.60 -36.92 2.96
C GLU A 143 -13.59 -37.35 1.48
N LYS A 144 -13.43 -36.41 0.54
CA LYS A 144 -13.43 -36.71 -0.91
C LYS A 144 -12.12 -37.34 -1.43
N PHE A 145 -11.03 -37.28 -0.66
CA PHE A 145 -9.72 -37.79 -1.09
C PHE A 145 -9.11 -38.89 -0.20
N ALA A 146 -9.74 -39.23 0.92
CA ALA A 146 -9.26 -40.30 1.81
C ALA A 146 -9.77 -41.70 1.43
N ARG A 147 -10.71 -41.81 0.48
CA ARG A 147 -11.28 -43.10 0.04
C ARG A 147 -10.46 -43.67 -1.12
N GLY A 148 -9.22 -44.05 -0.86
CA GLY A 148 -8.34 -44.60 -1.90
C GLY A 148 -6.92 -44.86 -1.43
N ARG A 149 -6.75 -45.55 -0.32
CA ARG A 149 -5.54 -46.33 0.01
C ARG A 149 -5.96 -47.59 0.73
#